data_AF-A0A4Q3T9F0-F1
#
_entry.id   AF-A0A4Q3T9F0-F1
#
_cell.length_a   1.000
_cell.length_b   1.000
_cell.length_c   1.000
_cell.angle_alpha   90.00
_cell.angle_beta   90.00
_cell.angle_gamma   90.00
#
_symmetry.space_group_name_H-M   'P 1'
#
loop_
_entity.id
_entity.type
_entity.pdbx_description
1 polymer ?
#
loop_
_entity_poly.entity_id
_entity_poly.type
_entity_poly.pdbx_seq_one_letter_code
_entity_poly.pdbx_strand_id
1 'polypeptide(L)'
;MLGWFQALLPKEENFFRLFDAHAATLIQGAEALRKVLEGGDEAPRWCQRIVDHEHEADAVAREVLFAVRRSFITPFDRSDIRGLTNSLDDSIDQMQKTAKVITLYEMREFSPHMRQLGDIAVEAATLTVEAVGLLPAMRRNSGRLNELTEKIARLESDSDALYDAGMKALYEQHKAGDAMAF
;
A
#
# COMPACT_ATOMS: atom_id res chain seq x y z
N MET A 1 5.19 43.42 -5.80
CA MET A 1 6.16 43.52 -4.69
C MET A 1 5.83 42.49 -3.60
N LEU A 2 6.02 41.19 -3.85
CA LEU A 2 5.83 40.13 -2.84
C LEU A 2 6.72 38.87 -3.03
N GLY A 3 7.52 38.78 -4.10
CA GLY A 3 8.30 37.56 -4.40
C GLY A 3 9.46 37.29 -3.44
N TRP A 4 10.01 38.31 -2.78
CA TRP A 4 11.12 38.14 -1.84
C TRP A 4 10.68 37.49 -0.51
N PHE A 5 9.42 37.69 -0.11
CA PHE A 5 8.84 37.04 1.08
C PHE A 5 8.58 35.55 0.82
N GLN A 6 8.17 35.20 -0.41
CA GLN A 6 8.02 33.81 -0.88
C GLN A 6 9.35 33.05 -0.95
N ALA A 7 10.48 33.73 -1.19
CA ALA A 7 11.81 33.12 -1.16
C ALA A 7 12.36 32.88 0.27
N LEU A 8 11.78 33.54 1.27
CA LEU A 8 12.12 33.38 2.70
C LEU A 8 11.18 32.41 3.43
N LEU A 9 10.01 32.11 2.87
CA LEU A 9 9.13 31.05 3.35
C LEU A 9 9.78 29.69 3.05
N PRO A 10 9.81 28.75 4.01
CA PRO A 10 10.24 27.39 3.74
C PRO A 10 9.39 26.87 2.59
N LYS A 11 10.04 26.50 1.48
CA LYS A 11 9.35 26.06 0.27
C LYS A 11 8.40 24.90 0.63
N GLU A 12 7.14 25.00 0.23
CA GLU A 12 6.09 23.98 0.35
C GLU A 12 6.42 22.67 -0.42
N GLU A 13 7.61 22.55 -0.98
CA GLU A 13 8.00 21.60 -2.03
C GLU A 13 8.32 20.17 -1.55
N ASN A 14 8.10 19.78 -0.29
CA ASN A 14 8.48 18.43 0.15
C ASN A 14 7.33 17.46 0.44
N PHE A 15 6.14 17.89 0.84
CA PHE A 15 5.11 16.92 1.28
C PHE A 15 4.59 16.05 0.15
N PHE A 16 4.18 16.64 -0.98
CA PHE A 16 3.66 15.86 -2.11
C PHE A 16 4.70 14.93 -2.71
N ARG A 17 5.96 15.38 -2.81
CA ARG A 17 7.07 14.54 -3.27
C ARG A 17 7.30 13.35 -2.32
N LEU A 18 7.20 13.56 -1.01
CA LEU A 18 7.30 12.49 -0.03
C LEU A 18 6.10 11.53 -0.12
N PHE A 19 4.89 12.04 -0.33
CA PHE A 19 3.73 11.18 -0.55
C PHE A 19 3.85 10.36 -1.83
N ASP A 20 4.30 10.96 -2.93
CA ASP A 20 4.56 10.24 -4.19
C ASP A 20 5.60 9.14 -3.98
N ALA A 21 6.69 9.44 -3.27
CA ALA A 21 7.73 8.47 -2.94
C ALA A 21 7.20 7.32 -2.07
N HIS A 22 6.38 7.64 -1.05
CA HIS A 22 5.76 6.62 -0.19
C HIS A 22 4.76 5.78 -0.99
N ALA A 23 3.87 6.39 -1.77
CA ALA A 23 2.90 5.64 -2.57
C ALA A 23 3.58 4.73 -3.60
N ALA A 24 4.73 5.14 -4.16
CA ALA A 24 5.49 4.33 -5.10
C ALA A 24 6.06 3.03 -4.48
N THR A 25 6.27 2.97 -3.16
CA THR A 25 6.67 1.73 -2.49
C THR A 25 5.52 0.73 -2.45
N LEU A 26 4.27 1.18 -2.45
CA LEU A 26 3.10 0.30 -2.47
C LEU A 26 3.01 -0.53 -3.74
N ILE A 27 3.30 0.07 -4.91
CA ILE A 27 3.31 -0.68 -6.17
C ILE A 27 4.39 -1.75 -6.12
N GLN A 28 5.60 -1.38 -5.70
CA GLN A 28 6.73 -2.31 -5.65
C GLN A 28 6.50 -3.46 -4.65
N GLY A 29 5.94 -3.13 -3.48
CA GLY A 29 5.52 -4.11 -2.47
C GLY A 29 4.42 -5.04 -2.97
N ALA A 30 3.38 -4.48 -3.61
CA ALA A 30 2.27 -5.26 -4.15
C ALA A 30 2.70 -6.18 -5.30
N GLU A 31 3.56 -5.70 -6.20
CA GLU A 31 4.13 -6.51 -7.27
C GLU A 31 5.01 -7.65 -6.71
N ALA A 32 5.82 -7.35 -5.70
CA ALA A 32 6.62 -8.37 -5.03
C ALA A 32 5.73 -9.40 -4.31
N LEU A 33 4.66 -8.96 -3.61
CA LEU A 33 3.66 -9.85 -3.02
C LEU A 33 3.00 -10.72 -4.08
N ARG A 34 2.62 -10.14 -5.22
CA ARG A 34 2.04 -10.90 -6.30
C ARG A 34 2.99 -11.98 -6.83
N LYS A 35 4.29 -11.67 -6.90
CA LYS A 35 5.35 -12.62 -7.27
C LYS A 35 5.57 -13.71 -6.22
N VAL A 36 5.49 -13.40 -4.93
CA VAL A 36 5.48 -14.43 -3.87
C VAL A 36 4.34 -15.43 -4.12
N LEU A 37 3.15 -14.92 -4.44
CA LEU A 37 1.94 -15.74 -4.61
C LEU A 37 1.93 -16.57 -5.90
N GLU A 38 2.83 -16.32 -6.85
CA GLU A 38 3.10 -17.27 -7.96
C GLU A 38 3.65 -18.61 -7.42
N GLY A 39 4.30 -18.59 -6.25
CA GLY A 39 4.84 -19.76 -5.57
C GLY A 39 6.24 -20.16 -6.05
N GLY A 40 6.68 -21.34 -5.61
CA GLY A 40 7.95 -21.95 -6.01
C GLY A 40 9.19 -21.44 -5.26
N ASP A 41 10.35 -21.78 -5.81
CA ASP A 41 11.64 -21.61 -5.12
C ASP A 41 12.04 -20.15 -4.89
N GLU A 42 11.55 -19.24 -5.73
CA GLU A 42 11.83 -17.81 -5.65
C GLU A 42 11.01 -17.07 -4.58
N ALA A 43 10.00 -17.71 -3.96
CA ALA A 43 9.12 -17.04 -3.00
C ALA A 43 9.88 -16.32 -1.85
N PRO A 44 10.89 -16.91 -1.19
CA PRO A 44 11.69 -16.23 -0.15
C PRO A 44 12.42 -15.00 -0.66
N ARG A 45 12.89 -15.02 -1.92
CA ARG A 45 13.55 -13.86 -2.54
C ARG A 45 12.58 -12.69 -2.65
N TRP A 46 11.34 -12.97 -3.08
CA TRP A 46 10.30 -11.95 -3.18
C TRP A 46 9.80 -11.50 -1.81
N CYS A 47 9.71 -12.39 -0.82
CA CYS A 47 9.43 -12.02 0.57
C CYS A 47 10.47 -11.03 1.11
N GLN A 48 11.76 -11.26 0.86
CA GLN A 48 12.81 -10.33 1.27
C GLN A 48 12.66 -8.97 0.60
N ARG A 49 12.31 -8.93 -0.69
CA ARG A 49 12.06 -7.66 -1.39
C ARG A 49 10.91 -6.86 -0.79
N ILE A 50 9.86 -7.52 -0.30
CA ILE A 50 8.75 -6.83 0.38
C ILE A 50 9.25 -6.17 1.68
N VAL A 51 10.10 -6.87 2.45
CA VAL A 51 10.73 -6.29 3.66
C VAL A 51 11.60 -5.08 3.31
N ASP A 52 12.37 -5.17 2.22
CA ASP A 52 13.20 -4.04 1.78
C ASP A 52 12.34 -2.82 1.39
N HIS A 53 11.23 -3.03 0.67
CA HIS A 53 10.29 -1.96 0.31
C HIS A 53 9.52 -1.39 1.51
N GLU A 54 9.21 -2.19 2.52
CA GLU A 54 8.65 -1.72 3.78
C GLU A 54 9.63 -0.78 4.50
N HIS A 55 10.90 -1.17 4.65
CA HIS A 55 11.91 -0.29 5.24
C HIS A 55 12.09 1.05 4.47
N GLU A 56 11.96 1.02 3.14
CA GLU A 56 11.96 2.23 2.30
C GLU A 56 10.75 3.12 2.60
N ALA A 57 9.56 2.54 2.67
CA ALA A 57 8.32 3.25 2.97
C ALA A 57 8.37 3.90 4.36
N ASP A 58 8.84 3.13 5.34
CA ASP A 58 8.97 3.47 6.75
C ASP A 58 9.99 4.62 6.95
N ALA A 59 11.05 4.66 6.14
CA ALA A 59 11.96 5.81 6.08
C ALA A 59 11.26 7.08 5.55
N VAL A 60 10.46 6.96 4.49
CA VAL A 60 9.71 8.09 3.93
C VAL A 60 8.63 8.58 4.92
N ALA A 61 7.92 7.65 5.59
CA ALA A 61 6.94 7.97 6.61
C ALA A 61 7.56 8.80 7.75
N ARG A 62 8.74 8.40 8.25
CA ARG A 62 9.51 9.19 9.22
C ARG A 62 9.85 10.59 8.72
N GLU A 63 10.28 10.72 7.46
CA GLU A 63 10.57 12.02 6.86
C GLU A 63 9.34 12.92 6.81
N VAL A 64 8.16 12.39 6.45
CA VAL A 64 6.89 13.15 6.45
C VAL A 64 6.57 13.64 7.86
N LEU A 65 6.66 12.76 8.87
CA LEU A 65 6.36 13.13 10.26
C LEU A 65 7.33 14.20 10.79
N PHE A 66 8.62 14.13 10.42
CA PHE A 66 9.58 15.20 10.74
C PHE A 66 9.27 16.49 10.00
N ALA A 67 8.89 16.43 8.73
CA ALA A 67 8.48 17.59 7.95
C ALA A 67 7.27 18.28 8.59
N VAL A 68 6.25 17.53 9.05
CA VAL A 68 5.10 18.09 9.79
C VAL A 68 5.58 18.86 11.01
N ARG A 69 6.43 18.27 11.85
CA ARG A 69 6.89 18.92 13.11
C ARG A 69 7.69 20.20 12.88
N ARG A 70 8.44 20.29 11.78
CA ARG A 70 9.33 21.43 11.47
C ARG A 70 8.67 22.50 10.61
N SER A 71 7.61 22.16 9.89
CA SER A 71 6.95 23.10 8.97
C SER A 71 6.02 24.02 9.74
N PHE A 72 6.11 25.33 9.49
CA PHE A 72 5.18 26.32 10.04
C PHE A 72 3.84 26.28 9.29
N ILE A 73 3.91 26.19 7.96
CA ILE A 73 2.77 26.09 7.03
C ILE A 73 2.75 24.67 6.45
N THR A 74 1.58 24.04 6.40
CA THR A 74 1.37 22.72 5.76
C THR A 74 0.40 22.85 4.58
N PRO A 75 0.50 21.98 3.56
CA PRO A 75 -0.33 22.10 2.34
C PRO A 75 -1.83 21.83 2.59
N PHE A 76 -2.13 21.08 3.64
CA PHE A 76 -3.47 20.83 4.17
C PHE A 76 -3.36 20.47 5.65
N ASP A 77 -4.46 20.03 6.28
CA ASP A 77 -4.50 19.81 7.72
C ASP A 77 -3.45 18.79 8.19
N ARG A 78 -2.86 19.06 9.36
CA ARG A 78 -1.78 18.22 9.90
C ARG A 78 -2.27 16.83 10.31
N SER A 79 -3.53 16.71 10.73
CA SER A 79 -4.13 15.43 11.05
C SER A 79 -4.35 14.60 9.78
N ASP A 80 -4.79 15.21 8.69
CA ASP A 80 -4.94 14.56 7.39
C ASP A 80 -3.59 14.09 6.81
N ILE A 81 -2.53 14.92 6.92
CA ILE A 81 -1.17 14.50 6.51
C ILE A 81 -0.72 13.24 7.26
N ARG A 82 -0.94 13.21 8.59
CA ARG A 82 -0.61 12.03 9.41
C ARG A 82 -1.50 10.84 9.05
N GLY A 83 -2.79 11.06 8.85
CA GLY A 83 -3.74 10.02 8.45
C GLY A 83 -3.32 9.35 7.15
N LEU A 84 -3.06 10.14 6.11
CA LEU A 84 -2.59 9.63 4.82
C LEU A 84 -1.26 8.88 4.97
N THR A 85 -0.30 9.44 5.71
CA THR A 85 1.00 8.79 5.94
C THR A 85 0.83 7.41 6.58
N ASN A 86 0.02 7.33 7.64
CA ASN A 86 -0.24 6.08 8.35
C ASN A 86 -0.97 5.06 7.48
N SER A 87 -1.96 5.48 6.68
CA SER A 87 -2.69 4.54 5.81
C SER A 87 -1.82 3.97 4.68
N LEU A 88 -0.88 4.77 4.14
CA LEU A 88 0.12 4.26 3.20
C LEU A 88 1.06 3.27 3.88
N ASP A 89 1.54 3.61 5.08
CA ASP A 89 2.43 2.77 5.89
C ASP A 89 1.77 1.43 6.22
N ASP A 90 0.54 1.47 6.77
CA ASP A 90 -0.25 0.28 7.10
C ASP A 90 -0.40 -0.67 5.92
N SER A 91 -0.52 -0.14 4.69
CA SER A 91 -0.72 -0.95 3.48
C SER A 91 0.51 -1.81 3.17
N ILE A 92 1.71 -1.22 3.15
CA ILE A 92 2.96 -1.98 2.92
C ILE A 92 3.28 -2.89 4.11
N ASP A 93 2.93 -2.46 5.33
CA ASP A 93 3.07 -3.23 6.56
C ASP A 93 2.28 -4.54 6.52
N GLN A 94 1.06 -4.52 6.00
CA GLN A 94 0.26 -5.74 5.82
C GLN A 94 0.91 -6.69 4.81
N MET A 95 1.47 -6.17 3.71
CA MET A 95 2.20 -7.00 2.74
C MET A 95 3.43 -7.66 3.39
N GLN A 96 4.18 -6.92 4.23
CA GLN A 96 5.32 -7.43 4.97
C GLN A 96 4.91 -8.51 6.00
N LYS A 97 3.79 -8.31 6.71
CA LYS A 97 3.22 -9.31 7.62
C LYS A 97 2.85 -10.59 6.88
N THR A 98 2.24 -10.50 5.70
CA THR A 98 1.97 -11.65 4.83
C THR A 98 3.25 -12.36 4.42
N ALA A 99 4.26 -11.62 3.94
CA ALA A 99 5.55 -12.19 3.55
C ALA A 99 6.26 -12.91 4.70
N LYS A 100 6.16 -12.36 5.92
CA LYS A 100 6.69 -12.96 7.14
C LYS A 100 6.01 -14.30 7.45
N VAL A 101 4.68 -14.36 7.38
CA VAL A 101 3.93 -15.61 7.59
C VAL A 101 4.33 -16.67 6.57
N ILE A 102 4.39 -16.30 5.29
CA ILE A 102 4.83 -17.18 4.19
C ILE A 102 6.23 -17.74 4.45
N THR A 103 7.15 -16.89 4.90
CA THR A 103 8.52 -17.30 5.22
C THR A 103 8.58 -18.23 6.42
N LEU A 104 7.85 -17.91 7.50
CA LEU A 104 7.83 -18.70 8.74
C LEU A 104 7.29 -20.12 8.54
N TYR A 105 6.28 -20.27 7.68
CA TYR A 105 5.68 -21.57 7.37
C TYR A 105 6.27 -22.21 6.10
N GLU A 106 7.33 -21.62 5.55
CA GLU A 106 8.02 -22.11 4.34
C GLU A 106 7.07 -22.37 3.16
N MET A 107 6.00 -21.56 3.02
CA MET A 107 4.95 -21.78 2.04
C MET A 107 5.48 -21.58 0.62
N ARG A 108 5.20 -22.55 -0.27
CA ARG A 108 5.61 -22.53 -1.69
C ARG A 108 4.45 -22.62 -2.66
N GLU A 109 3.26 -22.94 -2.15
CA GLU A 109 2.06 -23.13 -2.95
C GLU A 109 0.95 -22.24 -2.41
N PHE A 110 0.16 -21.68 -3.33
CA PHE A 110 -0.89 -20.72 -3.02
C PHE A 110 -2.11 -21.02 -3.87
N SER A 111 -3.29 -20.88 -3.27
CA SER A 111 -4.55 -21.13 -3.97
C SER A 111 -4.79 -20.08 -5.07
N PRO A 112 -5.66 -20.38 -6.06
CA PRO A 112 -6.04 -19.40 -7.06
C PRO A 112 -6.60 -18.10 -6.47
N HIS A 113 -7.40 -18.20 -5.39
CA HIS A 113 -7.97 -17.05 -4.70
C HIS A 113 -6.89 -16.17 -4.06
N MET A 114 -5.88 -16.78 -3.42
CA MET A 114 -4.73 -16.04 -2.87
C MET A 114 -3.99 -15.26 -3.96
N ARG A 115 -3.77 -15.88 -5.13
CA ARG A 115 -3.14 -15.23 -6.29
C ARG A 115 -3.95 -14.03 -6.78
N GLN A 116 -5.26 -14.19 -6.87
CA GLN A 116 -6.18 -13.13 -7.27
C GLN A 116 -6.23 -11.97 -6.25
N LEU A 117 -6.11 -12.24 -4.95
CA LEU A 117 -5.95 -11.20 -3.92
C LEU A 117 -4.67 -10.39 -4.16
N GLY A 118 -3.58 -11.05 -4.58
CA GLY A 118 -2.36 -10.36 -5.01
C GLY A 118 -2.57 -9.45 -6.22
N ASP A 119 -3.41 -9.86 -7.18
CA ASP A 119 -3.73 -9.04 -8.35
C ASP A 119 -4.51 -7.77 -7.94
N ILE A 120 -5.48 -7.92 -7.03
CA ILE A 120 -6.25 -6.81 -6.46
C ILE A 120 -5.32 -5.84 -5.71
N ALA A 121 -4.36 -6.35 -4.93
CA ALA A 121 -3.41 -5.51 -4.19
C ALA A 121 -2.58 -4.61 -5.14
N VAL A 122 -2.15 -5.14 -6.29
CA VAL A 122 -1.43 -4.36 -7.33
C VAL A 122 -2.33 -3.29 -7.93
N GLU A 123 -3.59 -3.61 -8.24
CA GLU A 123 -4.53 -2.63 -8.78
C GLU A 123 -4.83 -1.51 -7.76
N ALA A 124 -5.07 -1.87 -6.49
CA ALA A 124 -5.31 -0.91 -5.42
C ALA A 124 -4.09 0.01 -5.20
N ALA A 125 -2.87 -0.53 -5.21
CA ALA A 125 -1.64 0.26 -5.11
C ALA A 125 -1.49 1.23 -6.30
N THR A 126 -1.81 0.79 -7.52
CA THR A 126 -1.75 1.62 -8.73
C THR A 126 -2.72 2.80 -8.65
N LEU A 127 -3.97 2.55 -8.25
CA LEU A 127 -4.97 3.61 -8.07
C LEU A 127 -4.59 4.57 -6.94
N THR A 128 -3.97 4.07 -5.87
CA THR A 128 -3.50 4.89 -4.75
C THR A 128 -2.39 5.83 -5.19
N VAL A 129 -1.41 5.36 -5.96
CA VAL A 129 -0.36 6.22 -6.55
C VAL A 129 -0.96 7.29 -7.45
N GLU A 130 -1.93 6.93 -8.29
CA GLU A 130 -2.61 7.93 -9.13
C GLU A 130 -3.31 8.99 -8.27
N ALA A 131 -4.05 8.57 -7.22
CA ALA A 131 -4.76 9.49 -6.34
C ALA A 131 -3.81 10.43 -5.59
N VAL A 132 -2.71 9.90 -5.05
CA VAL A 132 -1.69 10.67 -4.35
C VAL A 132 -1.04 11.71 -5.27
N GLY A 133 -0.71 11.34 -6.50
CA GLY A 133 -0.13 12.25 -7.51
C GLY A 133 -1.07 13.39 -7.94
N LEU A 134 -2.38 13.26 -7.67
CA LEU A 134 -3.37 14.31 -7.94
C LEU A 134 -3.56 15.29 -6.78
N LEU A 135 -3.04 15.00 -5.59
CA LEU A 135 -3.17 15.84 -4.40
C LEU A 135 -2.57 17.26 -4.53
N PRO A 136 -1.47 17.52 -5.29
CA PRO A 136 -0.98 18.89 -5.48
C PRO A 136 -2.03 19.85 -6.05
N ALA A 137 -3.05 19.33 -6.74
CA ALA A 137 -4.14 20.10 -7.30
C ALA A 137 -5.53 19.53 -6.95
N MET A 138 -5.72 19.10 -5.70
CA MET A 138 -6.96 18.47 -5.18
C MET A 138 -8.25 19.12 -5.69
N ARG A 139 -8.39 20.45 -5.59
CA ARG A 139 -9.63 21.15 -5.99
C ARG A 139 -9.95 21.00 -7.47
N ARG A 140 -8.93 21.01 -8.34
CA ARG A 140 -9.09 20.83 -9.79
C ARG A 140 -9.33 19.36 -10.13
N ASN A 141 -8.76 18.46 -9.35
CA ASN A 141 -8.80 17.02 -9.58
C ASN A 141 -9.93 16.31 -8.80
N SER A 142 -10.84 17.04 -8.16
CA SER A 142 -11.84 16.48 -7.22
C SER A 142 -12.72 15.40 -7.85
N GLY A 143 -13.18 15.60 -9.08
CA GLY A 143 -13.96 14.59 -9.81
C GLY A 143 -13.19 13.29 -10.00
N ARG A 144 -11.92 13.38 -10.44
CA ARG A 144 -11.07 12.20 -10.64
C ARG A 144 -10.70 11.53 -9.31
N LEU A 145 -10.43 12.32 -8.27
CA LEU A 145 -10.14 11.80 -6.93
C LEU A 145 -11.34 10.99 -6.40
N ASN A 146 -12.57 11.50 -6.55
CA ASN A 146 -13.78 10.77 -6.15
C ASN A 146 -13.92 9.45 -6.92
N GLU A 147 -13.72 9.46 -8.24
CA GLU A 147 -13.74 8.23 -9.06
C GLU A 147 -12.71 7.20 -8.58
N LEU A 148 -11.48 7.63 -8.28
CA LEU A 148 -10.42 6.75 -7.82
C LEU A 148 -10.76 6.15 -6.45
N THR A 149 -11.24 6.97 -5.51
CA THR A 149 -11.66 6.47 -4.18
C THR A 149 -12.83 5.49 -4.28
N GLU A 150 -13.78 5.71 -5.20
CA GLU A 150 -14.87 4.76 -5.44
C GLU A 150 -14.38 3.44 -6.04
N LYS A 151 -13.35 3.49 -6.91
CA LYS A 151 -12.74 2.27 -7.45
C LYS A 151 -12.00 1.48 -6.37
N ILE A 152 -11.24 2.16 -5.51
CA ILE A 152 -10.56 1.52 -4.38
C ILE A 152 -11.59 0.86 -3.43
N ALA A 153 -12.69 1.53 -3.12
CA ALA A 153 -13.77 0.95 -2.30
C ALA A 153 -14.45 -0.27 -2.96
N ARG A 154 -14.57 -0.29 -4.29
CA ARG A 154 -15.05 -1.47 -5.02
C ARG A 154 -14.05 -2.63 -4.93
N LEU A 155 -12.75 -2.35 -5.11
CA LEU A 155 -11.71 -3.37 -4.96
C LEU A 155 -11.66 -3.97 -3.56
N GLU A 156 -11.90 -3.18 -2.52
CA GLU A 156 -12.05 -3.67 -1.14
C GLU A 156 -13.21 -4.67 -1.04
N SER A 157 -14.40 -4.29 -1.53
CA SER A 157 -15.56 -5.18 -1.54
C SER A 157 -15.33 -6.46 -2.34
N ASP A 158 -14.63 -6.38 -3.47
CA ASP A 158 -14.29 -7.53 -4.30
C ASP A 158 -13.25 -8.44 -3.60
N SER A 159 -12.28 -7.84 -2.91
CA SER A 159 -11.28 -8.53 -2.09
C SER A 159 -11.93 -9.31 -0.95
N ASP A 160 -12.87 -8.71 -0.22
CA ASP A 160 -13.58 -9.37 0.88
C ASP A 160 -14.39 -10.57 0.39
N ALA A 161 -15.14 -10.39 -0.71
CA ALA A 161 -15.90 -11.49 -1.30
C ALA A 161 -14.99 -12.64 -1.79
N LEU A 162 -13.83 -12.29 -2.36
CA LEU A 162 -12.85 -13.26 -2.82
C LEU A 162 -12.18 -14.00 -1.66
N TYR A 163 -11.89 -13.31 -0.56
CA TYR A 163 -11.38 -13.89 0.67
C TYR A 163 -12.36 -14.92 1.24
N ASP A 164 -13.63 -14.56 1.39
CA ASP A 164 -14.67 -15.46 1.91
C ASP A 164 -14.85 -16.70 1.02
N ALA A 165 -14.83 -16.52 -0.30
CA ALA A 165 -14.88 -17.62 -1.26
C ALA A 165 -13.66 -18.53 -1.14
N GLY A 166 -12.46 -17.97 -1.01
CA GLY A 166 -11.21 -18.69 -0.82
C GLY A 166 -11.18 -19.50 0.47
N MET A 167 -11.59 -18.88 1.59
CA MET A 167 -11.70 -19.54 2.90
C MET A 167 -12.68 -20.70 2.87
N LYS A 168 -13.85 -20.52 2.25
CA LYS A 168 -14.82 -21.60 2.07
C LYS A 168 -14.26 -22.74 1.22
N ALA A 169 -13.56 -22.42 0.13
CA ALA A 169 -12.96 -23.42 -0.74
C ALA A 169 -11.88 -24.25 -0.01
N LEU A 170 -11.00 -23.60 0.76
CA LEU A 170 -10.00 -24.27 1.61
C LEU A 170 -10.67 -25.19 2.64
N TYR A 171 -11.72 -24.70 3.31
CA TYR A 171 -12.45 -25.49 4.29
C TYR A 171 -13.08 -26.73 3.65
N GLU A 172 -13.78 -26.57 2.53
CA GLU A 172 -14.42 -27.68 1.82
C GLU A 172 -13.41 -28.73 1.33
N GLN A 173 -12.20 -28.30 0.94
CA GLN A 173 -11.13 -29.20 0.51
C GLN A 173 -10.59 -30.05 1.67
N HIS A 174 -10.60 -29.55 2.90
CA HIS A 174 -9.92 -30.18 4.04
C HIS A 174 -10.85 -30.64 5.17
N LYS A 175 -12.16 -30.32 5.11
CA LYS A 175 -13.15 -30.66 6.16
C LYS A 175 -13.30 -32.15 6.49
N ALA A 176 -12.96 -33.03 5.54
CA ALA A 176 -13.03 -34.49 5.71
C ALA A 176 -11.64 -35.14 5.84
N GLY A 177 -10.57 -34.34 5.81
CA GLY A 177 -9.18 -34.78 5.80
C GLY A 177 -8.42 -34.37 7.06
N ASP A 178 -7.12 -34.12 6.91
CA ASP A 178 -6.28 -33.63 7.99
C ASP A 178 -6.64 -32.18 8.33
N ALA A 179 -7.11 -31.95 9.56
CA ALA A 179 -7.45 -30.61 10.04
C ALA A 179 -6.23 -29.69 10.14
N MET A 180 -5.01 -30.23 10.23
CA MET A 180 -3.76 -29.46 10.20
C MET A 180 -3.32 -29.09 8.78
N ALA A 181 -3.97 -29.63 7.75
CA ALA A 181 -3.75 -29.22 6.37
C ALA A 181 -4.59 -27.99 5.98
N PHE A 182 -5.61 -27.63 6.78
CA PHE A 182 -6.42 -26.41 6.64
C PHE A 182 -5.64 -25.13 6.95
#